data_AF-A0A9N9NHW4-F1
#
_entry.id   AF-A0A9N9NHW4-F1
#
_cell.length_a   1.000
_cell.length_b   1.000
_cell.length_c   1.000
_cell.angle_alpha   90.00
_cell.angle_beta   90.00
_cell.angle_gamma   90.00
#
_symmetry.space_group_name_H-M   'P 1'
#
loop_
_entity.id
_entity.type
_entity.pdbx_description
1 polymer ?
#
loop_
_entity_poly.entity_id
_entity_poly.type
_entity_poly.pdbx_seq_one_letter_code
_entity_poly.pdbx_strand_id
1 'polypeptide(L)'
;MASAIPGGLQQPLQGMSYNSPSSKDLFRLANITYQPQTEVSPTYVADILSKATTTLMTKLTFTFSIIDKPQEGQIYLISLAPNAVEIPSDGYVPK
;
A
#
# COMPACT_ATOMS: atom_id res chain seq x y z
N MET A 1 54.13 -10.26 26.05
CA MET A 1 52.99 -11.14 26.40
C MET A 1 52.01 -10.34 27.23
N ALA A 2 50.72 -10.63 27.07
CA ALA A 2 49.54 -9.96 27.64
C ALA A 2 49.18 -8.58 27.06
N SER A 3 48.22 -8.56 26.15
CA SER A 3 47.13 -7.57 26.21
C SER A 3 45.85 -8.28 25.80
N ALA A 4 45.09 -8.68 26.81
CA ALA A 4 43.73 -9.17 26.67
C ALA A 4 42.82 -7.95 26.47
N ILE A 5 42.24 -7.80 25.27
CA ILE A 5 41.07 -6.94 25.07
C ILE A 5 39.85 -7.84 25.30
N PRO A 6 39.08 -7.62 26.39
CA PRO A 6 37.90 -8.40 26.67
C PRO A 6 36.75 -7.91 25.79
N GLY A 7 35.99 -8.84 25.22
CA GLY A 7 34.59 -8.61 24.83
C GLY A 7 34.33 -7.45 23.87
N GLY A 8 34.46 -7.71 22.57
CA GLY A 8 33.87 -6.88 21.53
C GLY A 8 33.21 -7.78 20.51
N LEU A 9 32.06 -8.36 20.86
CA LEU A 9 31.14 -8.91 19.86
C LEU A 9 30.94 -7.80 18.81
N GLN A 10 31.42 -8.04 17.59
CA GLN A 10 31.06 -7.20 16.46
C GLN A 10 29.54 -7.09 16.45
N GLN A 11 29.04 -5.93 16.82
CA GLN A 11 27.62 -5.62 16.71
C GLN A 11 27.25 -5.87 15.24
N PRO A 12 26.29 -6.76 14.94
CA PRO A 12 25.77 -6.81 13.59
C PRO A 12 25.24 -5.40 13.30
N LEU A 13 25.71 -4.80 12.21
CA LEU A 13 25.25 -3.51 11.68
C LEU A 13 23.75 -3.35 11.92
N GLN A 14 23.41 -2.69 13.03
CA GLN A 14 22.04 -2.48 13.42
C GLN A 14 21.49 -1.42 12.48
N GLY A 15 20.52 -1.83 11.69
CA GLY A 15 19.59 -0.93 11.05
C GLY A 15 20.14 -0.28 9.78
N MET A 16 20.17 -1.05 8.68
CA MET A 16 19.38 -0.51 7.57
C MET A 16 17.98 -0.34 8.15
N SER A 17 17.65 0.91 8.48
CA SER A 17 16.27 1.27 8.76
C SER A 17 15.54 0.95 7.47
N TYR A 18 15.06 -0.28 7.33
CA TYR A 18 13.84 -0.50 6.59
C TYR A 18 12.92 0.54 7.20
N ASN A 19 12.62 1.59 6.44
CA ASN A 19 11.51 2.46 6.76
C ASN A 19 10.34 1.50 6.88
N SER A 20 10.07 1.03 8.10
CA SER A 20 8.83 0.37 8.41
C SER A 20 7.80 1.38 7.93
N PRO A 21 7.01 1.05 6.89
CA PRO A 21 5.98 1.96 6.43
C PRO A 21 5.21 2.36 7.68
N SER A 22 5.20 3.65 7.97
CA SER A 22 4.37 4.09 9.06
C SER A 22 2.94 3.69 8.68
N SER A 23 2.08 3.36 9.65
CA SER A 23 0.70 3.00 9.33
C SER A 23 -0.05 4.09 8.55
N LYS A 24 0.52 5.31 8.47
CA LYS A 24 0.08 6.42 7.62
C LYS A 24 0.32 6.18 6.12
N ASP A 25 1.24 5.29 5.76
CA ASP A 25 1.65 5.00 4.38
C ASP A 25 0.94 3.74 3.81
N LEU A 26 0.02 3.14 4.56
CA LEU A 26 -0.64 1.89 4.18
C LEU A 26 -2.06 2.15 3.66
N PHE A 27 -2.31 1.70 2.43
CA PHE A 27 -3.65 1.63 1.87
C PHE A 27 -4.35 0.37 2.33
N ARG A 28 -5.64 0.48 2.69
CA ARG A 28 -6.51 -0.67 2.89
C ARG A 28 -7.07 -1.12 1.53
N LEU A 29 -6.33 -1.98 0.85
CA LEU A 29 -6.64 -2.48 -0.49
C LEU A 29 -7.59 -3.68 -0.44
N ALA A 30 -8.56 -3.73 -1.34
CA ALA A 30 -9.30 -4.96 -1.59
C ALA A 30 -8.41 -5.95 -2.34
N ASN A 31 -8.52 -7.23 -2.02
CA ASN A 31 -7.85 -8.30 -2.74
C ASN A 31 -8.60 -8.63 -4.05
N ILE A 32 -8.61 -7.67 -4.98
CA ILE A 32 -9.10 -7.79 -6.35
C ILE A 32 -8.04 -7.28 -7.31
N THR A 33 -7.82 -8.01 -8.39
CA THR A 33 -7.03 -7.53 -9.53
C THR A 33 -7.96 -7.00 -10.62
N TYR A 34 -7.83 -5.72 -10.95
CA TYR A 34 -8.48 -5.12 -12.11
C TYR A 34 -7.55 -5.15 -13.32
N GLN A 35 -8.13 -5.23 -14.51
CA GLN A 35 -7.37 -5.07 -15.76
C GLN A 35 -6.91 -3.62 -15.90
N PRO A 36 -5.64 -3.34 -16.25
CA PRO A 36 -5.17 -1.99 -16.46
C PRO A 36 -5.93 -1.28 -17.60
N GLN A 37 -6.33 -0.03 -17.38
CA GLN A 37 -7.00 0.81 -18.36
C GLN A 37 -6.52 2.25 -18.22
N THR A 38 -6.01 2.83 -19.30
CA THR A 38 -5.53 4.23 -19.34
C THR A 38 -6.66 5.24 -19.23
N GLU A 39 -7.84 4.90 -19.74
CA GLU A 39 -9.06 5.69 -19.63
C GLU A 39 -10.18 4.85 -19.04
N VAL A 40 -10.86 5.41 -18.04
CA VAL A 40 -11.92 4.72 -17.31
C VAL A 40 -13.23 5.46 -17.54
N SER A 41 -14.21 4.80 -18.15
CA SER A 41 -15.52 5.43 -18.40
C SER A 41 -16.33 5.56 -17.11
N PRO A 42 -17.19 6.60 -16.97
CA PRO A 42 -18.03 6.76 -15.79
C PRO A 42 -18.95 5.56 -15.53
N THR A 43 -19.45 4.94 -16.60
CA THR A 43 -20.27 3.72 -16.53
C THR A 43 -19.49 2.52 -15.98
N TYR A 44 -18.22 2.38 -16.36
CA TYR A 44 -17.35 1.34 -15.82
C TYR A 44 -17.05 1.55 -14.33
N VAL A 45 -16.78 2.79 -13.91
CA VAL A 45 -16.59 3.13 -12.49
C VAL A 45 -17.84 2.77 -11.68
N ALA A 46 -19.02 3.16 -12.16
CA ALA A 46 -20.29 2.87 -11.49
C ALA A 46 -20.54 1.36 -11.36
N ASP A 47 -20.25 0.57 -12.40
CA ASP A 47 -20.40 -0.89 -12.38
C ASP A 47 -19.47 -1.56 -11.35
N ILE A 48 -18.19 -1.16 -11.30
CA ILE A 48 -17.24 -1.67 -10.30
C ILE A 48 -17.73 -1.38 -8.88
N LEU A 49 -18.11 -0.13 -8.60
CA LEU A 49 -18.56 0.28 -7.27
C LEU A 49 -19.88 -0.39 -6.89
N SER A 50 -20.79 -0.58 -7.84
CA SER A 50 -22.06 -1.29 -7.64
C SER A 50 -21.81 -2.77 -7.30
N LYS A 51 -20.91 -3.44 -8.02
CA LYS A 51 -20.53 -4.84 -7.75
C LYS A 51 -19.84 -5.00 -6.40
N ALA A 52 -18.95 -4.07 -6.06
CA ALA A 52 -18.26 -4.05 -4.77
C ALA A 52 -19.25 -3.97 -3.60
N THR A 53 -20.27 -3.11 -3.71
CA THR A 53 -21.26 -2.88 -2.66
C THR A 53 -22.33 -3.97 -2.55
N THR A 54 -22.87 -4.47 -3.67
CA THR A 54 -24.02 -5.40 -3.66
C THR A 54 -23.65 -6.87 -3.53
N THR A 55 -22.57 -7.32 -4.17
CA THR A 55 -22.29 -8.75 -4.36
C THR A 55 -21.05 -9.21 -3.60
N LEU A 56 -20.09 -8.30 -3.43
CA LEU A 56 -18.74 -8.65 -2.99
C LEU A 56 -18.42 -8.21 -1.57
N MET A 57 -19.13 -7.26 -0.95
CA MET A 57 -18.76 -6.75 0.39
C MET A 57 -18.60 -7.83 1.48
N THR A 58 -19.35 -8.93 1.43
CA THR A 58 -19.21 -10.05 2.38
C THR A 58 -18.07 -11.01 2.05
N LYS A 59 -17.54 -10.97 0.82
CA LYS A 59 -16.46 -11.83 0.31
C LYS A 59 -15.15 -11.06 0.08
N LEU A 60 -15.18 -9.73 0.15
CA LEU A 60 -14.01 -8.89 -0.05
C LEU A 60 -13.12 -8.91 1.18
N THR A 61 -11.93 -9.47 0.98
CA THR A 61 -10.85 -9.37 1.96
C THR A 61 -10.06 -8.10 1.67
N PHE A 62 -9.75 -7.35 2.71
CA PHE A 62 -8.91 -6.17 2.62
C PHE A 62 -7.57 -6.41 3.32
N THR A 63 -6.49 -5.94 2.72
CA THR A 63 -5.13 -6.02 3.27
C THR A 63 -4.50 -4.64 3.30
N PHE A 64 -3.72 -4.37 4.34
CA PHE A 64 -2.91 -3.15 4.40
C PHE A 64 -1.65 -3.33 3.55
N SER A 65 -1.50 -2.50 2.53
CA SER A 65 -0.42 -2.58 1.55
C SER A 65 0.07 -1.19 1.16
N ILE A 66 1.36 -1.10 0.81
CA ILE A 66 1.94 0.10 0.20
C ILE A 66 1.60 0.10 -1.29
N ILE A 67 1.25 1.26 -1.83
CA ILE A 67 1.30 1.53 -3.28
C ILE A 67 2.48 2.49 -3.47
N ASP A 68 3.46 2.13 -4.30
CA ASP A 68 4.59 3.00 -4.64
C ASP A 68 4.74 3.01 -6.17
N LYS A 69 4.56 4.19 -6.77
CA LYS A 69 4.69 4.46 -8.21
C LYS A 69 3.92 3.43 -9.05
N PRO A 70 2.57 3.43 -8.96
CA PRO A 70 1.77 2.48 -9.71
C PRO A 70 1.98 2.65 -11.23
N GLN A 71 1.83 1.55 -11.96
CA GLN A 71 1.89 1.57 -13.42
C GLN A 71 0.73 2.37 -14.01
N GLU A 72 0.94 2.96 -15.19
CA GLU A 72 -0.10 3.68 -15.90
C GLU A 72 -1.32 2.79 -16.15
N GLY A 73 -2.51 3.30 -15.84
CA GLY A 73 -3.77 2.58 -15.98
C GLY A 73 -4.05 1.53 -14.91
N GLN A 74 -3.19 1.36 -13.89
CA GLN A 74 -3.44 0.44 -12.79
C GLN A 74 -4.61 0.91 -11.93
N ILE A 75 -5.59 0.02 -11.69
CA ILE A 75 -6.80 0.32 -10.91
C ILE A 75 -6.75 -0.45 -9.58
N TYR A 76 -7.08 0.25 -8.49
CA TYR A 76 -7.20 -0.31 -7.14
C TYR A 76 -8.55 0.03 -6.53
N LEU A 77 -9.13 -0.92 -5.78
CA LEU A 77 -10.25 -0.64 -4.89
C LEU A 77 -9.72 -0.45 -3.47
N ILE A 78 -9.85 0.77 -2.95
CA ILE A 78 -9.36 1.13 -1.62
C ILE A 78 -10.53 1.44 -0.68
N SER A 79 -10.36 1.12 0.59
CA SER A 79 -11.29 1.51 1.65
C SER A 79 -10.69 2.67 2.44
N LEU A 80 -11.35 3.84 2.37
CA LEU A 80 -10.99 5.04 3.14
C LEU A 80 -12.14 5.42 4.06
N ALA A 81 -11.81 5.97 5.22
CA ALA A 81 -12.81 6.62 6.05
C ALA A 81 -13.33 7.88 5.31
N PRO A 82 -14.63 8.20 5.38
CA PRO A 82 -15.19 9.37 4.70
C PRO A 82 -14.57 10.70 5.15
N ASN A 83 -13.98 10.71 6.35
CA ASN A 83 -13.29 11.86 6.94
C ASN A 83 -11.77 11.62 7.08
N ALA A 84 -11.17 10.79 6.22
CA ALA A 84 -9.73 10.59 6.23
C ALA A 84 -9.03 11.94 5.98
N VAL A 85 -8.28 12.42 6.99
CA VAL A 85 -7.59 13.72 6.96
C VAL A 85 -6.39 13.68 6.01
N GLU A 86 -5.76 12.50 5.87
CA GLU A 86 -4.63 12.26 4.98
C GLU A 86 -4.89 10.95 4.22
N ILE A 87 -4.73 11.00 2.89
CA ILE A 87 -4.68 9.80 2.04
C ILE A 87 -3.21 9.36 1.99
N PRO A 88 -2.88 8.07 2.17
CA PRO A 88 -1.52 7.58 2.03
C PRO A 88 -0.92 8.01 0.67
N SER A 89 0.37 8.29 0.63
CA SER A 89 1.03 8.63 -0.64
C SER A 89 1.22 7.38 -1.48
N ASP A 90 0.89 7.46 -2.78
CA ASP A 90 1.17 6.43 -3.77
C ASP A 90 2.52 6.62 -4.48
N GLY A 91 3.31 7.61 -4.06
CA GLY A 91 4.61 7.93 -4.67
C GLY A 91 4.52 8.59 -6.06
N TYR A 92 3.32 8.93 -6.56
CA TYR A 92 3.17 9.64 -7.82
C TYR A 92 3.58 11.11 -7.66
N VAL A 93 4.51 11.56 -8.50
CA VAL A 93 4.92 12.96 -8.59
C VAL A 93 4.55 13.45 -9.98
N PRO A 94 3.53 14.32 -10.14
CA PRO A 94 3.19 14.87 -11.44
C PRO A 94 4.41 15.62 -12.00
N LYS A 95 4.75 15.33 -13.26
CA LYS A 95 5.81 16.04 -13.99
C LYS A 95 5.35 17.41 -14.44
#